data_AF-A0A256IZC4-F1
#
_entry.id   AF-A0A256IZC4-F1
#
_cell.length_a   1.000
_cell.length_b   1.000
_cell.length_c   1.000
_cell.angle_alpha   90.00
_cell.angle_beta   90.00
_cell.angle_gamma   90.00
#
_symmetry.space_group_name_H-M   'P 1'
#
loop_
_entity.id
_entity.type
_entity.pdbx_description
1 polymer ?
#
loop_
_entity_poly.entity_id
_entity_poly.type
_entity_poly.pdbx_seq_one_letter_code
_entity_poly.pdbx_strand_id
1 'polypeptide(L)'
;MTDRAPDLDALDRRTYLKATGAAALGATGLAGCVGRATGTLATQVTDQPADIGDFESLVVTVEGFWLGPEGADPEEGDADGANETDPDDGSDDTDAGGNETTDGNGTDDEGDAAEGREYFEFDESQEADLVELQNGETQLIDERELQTGEYPYLQLDVSSADGTLTDGSDAAVDLPGNAPLKFNEQFEIRENARTTFTADFAPVLRGNGRYLLRPVPSGIEVEYESEASEDGSSGENSTDGDS
;
A
#
# COMPACT_ATOMS: atom_id res chain seq x y z
N MET A 1 5.73 -29.13 -47.91
CA MET A 1 5.44 -29.34 -46.48
C MET A 1 5.95 -28.12 -45.76
N THR A 2 5.01 -27.28 -45.35
CA THR A 2 5.23 -26.13 -44.48
C THR A 2 4.91 -26.64 -43.09
N ASP A 3 5.82 -26.54 -42.14
CA ASP A 3 5.42 -26.41 -40.75
C ASP A 3 6.44 -25.56 -40.00
N ARG A 4 5.86 -24.53 -39.38
CA ARG A 4 6.44 -23.39 -38.71
C ARG A 4 6.29 -23.68 -37.23
N ALA A 5 7.38 -23.80 -36.51
CA ALA A 5 7.32 -23.76 -35.05
C ALA A 5 6.98 -22.32 -34.63
N PRO A 6 6.03 -22.10 -33.71
CA PRO A 6 5.62 -20.77 -33.28
C PRO A 6 6.64 -20.20 -32.30
N ASP A 7 7.06 -18.98 -32.61
CA ASP A 7 7.72 -18.04 -31.72
C ASP A 7 6.66 -17.56 -30.70
N LEU A 8 6.90 -17.81 -29.41
CA LEU A 8 6.03 -17.38 -28.30
C LEU A 8 6.55 -16.07 -27.68
N ASP A 9 6.92 -15.12 -28.54
CA ASP A 9 7.33 -13.78 -28.13
C ASP A 9 6.37 -12.77 -28.76
N ALA A 10 5.29 -12.49 -28.03
CA ALA A 10 4.51 -11.24 -28.07
C ALA A 10 3.24 -11.43 -27.24
N LEU A 11 3.38 -11.47 -25.92
CA LEU A 11 2.28 -11.01 -25.08
C LEU A 11 2.20 -9.50 -25.29
N ASP A 12 1.23 -9.14 -26.12
CA ASP A 12 0.96 -7.83 -26.62
C ASP A 12 0.59 -6.91 -25.44
N ARG A 13 1.58 -6.16 -24.93
CA ARG A 13 1.45 -5.08 -23.93
C ARG A 13 0.37 -4.02 -24.26
N ARG A 14 -0.21 -4.06 -25.47
CA ARG A 14 -1.31 -3.20 -25.90
C ARG A 14 -2.71 -3.80 -25.68
N THR A 15 -2.81 -5.01 -25.13
CA THR A 15 -4.11 -5.64 -24.86
C THR A 15 -4.63 -5.35 -23.45
N TYR A 16 -3.78 -4.90 -22.52
CA TYR A 16 -4.22 -4.61 -21.15
C TYR A 16 -4.97 -3.27 -21.02
N LEU A 17 -4.63 -2.27 -21.82
CA LEU A 17 -5.23 -0.92 -21.78
C LEU A 17 -6.58 -0.77 -22.51
N LYS A 18 -7.23 -1.87 -22.91
CA LYS A 18 -8.52 -1.82 -23.64
C LYS A 18 -9.75 -2.20 -22.81
N ALA A 19 -9.58 -2.53 -21.53
CA ALA A 19 -10.71 -2.88 -20.66
C ALA A 19 -11.35 -1.68 -19.94
N THR A 20 -10.70 -0.51 -19.87
CA THR A 20 -11.14 0.59 -18.98
C THR A 20 -11.22 1.96 -19.68
N GLY A 21 -11.59 2.01 -20.96
CA GLY A 21 -11.53 3.25 -21.74
C GLY A 21 -12.73 3.46 -22.67
N ALA A 22 -13.92 3.66 -22.11
CA ALA A 22 -15.06 4.18 -22.87
C ALA A 22 -16.12 4.84 -21.97
N ALA A 23 -15.79 5.97 -21.34
CA ALA A 23 -16.80 6.91 -20.85
C ALA A 23 -17.09 7.96 -21.95
N ALA A 24 -18.16 7.74 -22.71
CA ALA A 24 -18.71 8.76 -23.60
C ALA A 24 -19.55 9.75 -22.77
N LEU A 25 -19.10 10.98 -22.57
CA LEU A 25 -19.90 12.04 -21.93
C LEU A 25 -20.44 13.01 -22.97
N GLY A 26 -21.65 12.69 -23.46
CA GLY A 26 -22.55 13.66 -24.05
C GLY A 26 -23.20 14.50 -22.94
N ALA A 27 -23.19 15.82 -23.12
CA ALA A 27 -23.78 16.76 -22.18
C ALA A 27 -25.31 16.64 -22.12
N THR A 28 -25.84 16.20 -20.98
CA THR A 28 -27.23 16.43 -20.56
C THR A 28 -27.27 16.76 -19.06
N GLY A 29 -27.94 17.87 -18.72
CA GLY A 29 -28.02 18.37 -17.35
C GLY A 29 -28.85 17.44 -16.44
N LEU A 30 -28.31 17.16 -15.25
CA LEU A 30 -28.98 16.44 -14.18
C LEU A 30 -28.89 17.26 -12.89
N ALA A 31 -30.04 17.48 -12.26
CA ALA A 31 -30.13 18.01 -10.92
C ALA A 31 -29.53 16.99 -9.92
N GLY A 32 -28.59 17.42 -9.07
CA GLY A 32 -28.31 16.76 -7.78
C GLY A 32 -27.55 15.44 -7.79
N CYS A 33 -26.76 15.12 -8.81
CA CYS A 33 -25.71 14.10 -8.67
C CYS A 33 -24.45 14.81 -8.16
N VAL A 34 -24.18 14.75 -6.86
CA VAL A 34 -22.81 14.95 -6.37
C VAL A 34 -22.07 13.69 -6.80
N GLY A 35 -21.64 13.64 -8.06
CA GLY A 35 -20.59 12.72 -8.47
C GLY A 35 -19.40 13.09 -7.61
N ARG A 36 -19.04 12.21 -6.67
CA ARG A 36 -17.81 12.39 -5.90
C ARG A 36 -16.69 12.35 -6.92
N ALA A 37 -16.02 13.47 -7.11
CA ALA A 37 -14.84 13.55 -7.93
C ALA A 37 -13.86 12.45 -7.49
N THR A 38 -13.18 11.83 -8.45
CA THR A 38 -12.17 10.80 -8.19
C THR A 38 -10.81 11.23 -8.71
N GLY A 39 -9.77 10.72 -8.05
CA GLY A 39 -8.38 10.79 -8.48
C GLY A 39 -7.72 9.44 -8.32
N THR A 40 -6.55 9.28 -8.91
CA THR A 40 -5.78 8.03 -8.83
C THR A 40 -4.78 8.12 -7.69
N LEU A 41 -4.77 7.13 -6.79
CA LEU A 41 -3.70 6.91 -5.84
C LEU A 41 -2.83 5.76 -6.35
N ALA A 42 -1.55 6.01 -6.52
CA ALA A 42 -0.52 5.00 -6.76
C ALA A 42 0.32 4.86 -5.49
N THR A 43 0.27 3.69 -4.87
CA THR A 43 1.02 3.39 -3.66
C THR A 43 2.26 2.61 -4.02
N GLN A 44 3.42 3.12 -3.63
CA GLN A 44 4.73 2.53 -3.89
C GLN A 44 5.44 2.24 -2.57
N VAL A 45 6.41 1.33 -2.63
CA VAL A 45 7.28 0.99 -1.51
C VAL A 45 8.75 1.17 -1.90
N THR A 46 9.58 1.50 -0.91
CA THR A 46 11.04 1.60 -1.03
C THR A 46 11.73 1.24 0.29
N ASP A 47 13.06 1.21 0.28
CA ASP A 47 13.90 0.93 1.45
C ASP A 47 14.79 2.11 1.83
N GLN A 48 14.94 2.33 3.14
CA GLN A 48 15.92 3.24 3.71
C GLN A 48 17.14 2.44 4.16
N PRO A 49 18.36 2.95 3.88
CA PRO A 49 19.57 2.39 4.47
C PRO A 49 19.51 2.37 6.01
N ALA A 50 19.27 1.18 6.56
CA ALA A 50 19.39 0.85 7.97
C ALA A 50 20.24 -0.43 8.11
N ASP A 51 19.70 -1.51 8.67
CA ASP A 51 20.36 -2.82 8.74
C ASP A 51 20.04 -3.70 7.52
N ILE A 52 19.48 -3.13 6.44
CA ILE A 52 19.14 -3.83 5.20
C ILE A 52 20.35 -4.53 4.56
N GLY A 53 21.55 -4.01 4.79
CA GLY A 53 22.80 -4.58 4.27
C GLY A 53 23.17 -5.95 4.85
N ASP A 54 22.48 -6.40 5.90
CA ASP A 54 22.67 -7.74 6.47
C ASP A 54 21.91 -8.83 5.67
N PHE A 55 20.96 -8.42 4.82
CA PHE A 55 20.07 -9.30 4.06
C PHE A 55 20.58 -9.58 2.64
N GLU A 56 20.44 -10.83 2.22
CA GLU A 56 20.48 -11.24 0.80
C GLU A 56 19.13 -10.96 0.12
N SER A 57 18.03 -11.16 0.84
CA SER A 57 16.66 -10.82 0.41
C SER A 57 15.82 -10.43 1.62
N LEU A 58 14.90 -9.48 1.47
CA LEU A 58 13.91 -9.12 2.48
C LEU A 58 12.58 -8.86 1.80
N VAL A 59 11.76 -9.90 1.68
CA VAL A 59 10.46 -9.83 1.00
C VAL A 59 9.38 -9.43 1.98
N VAL A 60 8.67 -8.34 1.70
CA VAL A 60 7.48 -7.93 2.44
C VAL A 60 6.22 -8.28 1.66
N THR A 61 5.21 -8.80 2.34
CA THR A 61 3.90 -9.13 1.76
C THR A 61 2.87 -8.12 2.22
N VAL A 62 2.20 -7.45 1.28
CA VAL A 62 1.20 -6.41 1.54
C VAL A 62 -0.16 -6.86 1.03
N GLU A 63 -1.19 -6.76 1.85
CA GLU A 63 -2.55 -7.25 1.55
C GLU A 63 -3.54 -6.13 1.21
N GLY A 64 -3.23 -4.91 1.65
CA GLY A 64 -4.10 -3.76 1.45
C GLY A 64 -3.60 -2.52 2.17
N PHE A 65 -4.46 -1.51 2.23
CA PHE A 65 -4.20 -0.33 3.04
C PHE A 65 -5.46 0.28 3.64
N TRP A 66 -5.27 1.07 4.68
CA TRP A 66 -6.33 1.86 5.29
C TRP A 66 -6.15 3.34 4.98
N LEU A 67 -7.25 4.02 4.64
CA LEU A 67 -7.33 5.47 4.55
C LEU A 67 -8.50 5.99 5.38
N GLY A 68 -8.33 7.11 6.07
CA GLY A 68 -9.41 7.80 6.76
C GLY A 68 -9.33 9.31 6.54
N PRO A 69 -10.44 10.05 6.68
CA PRO A 69 -10.41 11.50 6.70
C PRO A 69 -9.68 12.02 7.95
N GLU A 70 -9.31 13.30 7.93
CA GLU A 70 -8.79 13.99 9.12
C GLU A 70 -9.73 13.79 10.32
N GLY A 71 -9.22 13.19 11.41
CA GLY A 71 -9.98 12.90 12.62
C GLY A 71 -10.52 11.46 12.75
N ALA A 72 -10.31 10.59 11.75
CA ALA A 72 -10.32 9.16 12.01
C ALA A 72 -9.18 8.85 12.99
N ASP A 73 -9.50 8.40 14.19
CA ASP A 73 -8.50 8.10 15.22
C ASP A 73 -7.94 6.70 14.92
N PRO A 74 -6.69 6.56 14.47
CA PRO A 74 -6.10 5.25 14.41
C PRO A 74 -5.71 4.91 15.84
N GLU A 75 -6.54 4.12 16.53
CA GLU A 75 -6.21 3.55 17.85
C GLU A 75 -4.68 3.31 17.91
N GLU A 76 -3.98 4.17 18.66
CA GLU A 76 -2.52 4.15 18.73
C GLU A 76 -2.16 2.87 19.46
N GLY A 77 -1.97 1.78 18.72
CA GLY A 77 -1.37 0.57 19.24
C GLY A 77 0.03 0.96 19.69
N ASP A 78 0.19 1.15 21.00
CA ASP A 78 1.42 1.57 21.66
C ASP A 78 2.62 0.86 21.03
N ALA A 79 3.37 1.60 20.20
CA ALA A 79 4.74 1.24 19.86
C ALA A 79 5.64 1.53 21.08
N ASP A 80 5.28 0.97 22.23
CA ASP A 80 6.03 1.11 23.46
C ASP A 80 7.23 0.17 23.42
N GLY A 81 8.39 0.81 23.32
CA GLY A 81 9.67 0.17 23.45
C GLY A 81 9.80 -0.58 24.77
N ALA A 82 10.28 -1.83 24.65
CA ALA A 82 11.09 -2.55 25.62
C ALA A 82 10.72 -2.35 27.10
N ASN A 83 9.98 -3.30 27.66
CA ASN A 83 10.16 -3.68 29.06
C ASN A 83 10.32 -5.19 29.18
N GLU A 84 11.57 -5.64 29.23
CA GLU A 84 11.91 -6.96 29.73
C GLU A 84 11.61 -7.02 31.22
N THR A 85 10.54 -7.72 31.59
CA THR A 85 10.41 -8.29 32.93
C THR A 85 9.82 -9.69 32.81
N ASP A 86 10.72 -10.67 32.77
CA ASP A 86 10.47 -12.02 33.28
C ASP A 86 10.18 -11.90 34.79
N PRO A 87 9.14 -12.58 35.30
CA PRO A 87 9.46 -13.79 36.05
C PRO A 87 8.46 -14.95 35.87
N ASP A 88 9.02 -16.13 35.62
CA ASP A 88 8.73 -17.43 36.24
C ASP A 88 7.71 -17.44 37.41
N ASP A 89 6.71 -18.33 37.32
CA ASP A 89 6.30 -19.33 38.35
C ASP A 89 4.78 -19.63 38.35
N GLY A 90 4.44 -20.93 38.44
CA GLY A 90 3.23 -21.37 39.14
C GLY A 90 2.12 -22.06 38.34
N SER A 91 2.22 -23.38 38.24
CA SER A 91 1.13 -24.35 37.98
C SER A 91 -0.11 -24.14 38.88
N ASP A 92 -1.33 -24.26 38.34
CA ASP A 92 -2.39 -25.06 38.99
C ASP A 92 -3.53 -25.48 38.03
N ASP A 93 -3.82 -26.77 38.05
CA ASP A 93 -4.99 -27.43 37.47
C ASP A 93 -6.23 -27.09 38.30
N THR A 94 -7.38 -26.80 37.67
CA THR A 94 -8.69 -27.17 38.27
C THR A 94 -9.80 -27.29 37.25
N ASP A 95 -10.66 -28.26 37.56
CA ASP A 95 -11.58 -29.04 36.74
C ASP A 95 -13.00 -28.46 36.62
N ALA A 96 -13.66 -28.83 35.51
CA ALA A 96 -15.10 -29.03 35.28
C ALA A 96 -16.17 -27.97 35.64
N GLY A 97 -16.92 -27.59 34.59
CA GLY A 97 -18.37 -27.87 34.55
C GLY A 97 -19.29 -26.69 34.24
N GLY A 98 -19.97 -26.72 33.09
CA GLY A 98 -21.09 -25.80 32.80
C GLY A 98 -21.59 -25.80 31.36
N ASN A 99 -22.50 -26.73 31.05
CA ASN A 99 -23.33 -26.77 29.84
C ASN A 99 -24.14 -25.47 29.64
N GLU A 100 -24.33 -25.02 28.40
CA GLU A 100 -25.61 -24.70 27.74
C GLU A 100 -25.37 -24.24 26.29
N THR A 101 -26.12 -24.83 25.37
CA THR A 101 -26.15 -24.59 23.93
C THR A 101 -26.71 -23.20 23.59
N THR A 102 -26.12 -22.49 22.63
CA THR A 102 -26.86 -21.54 21.77
C THR A 102 -26.26 -21.58 20.37
N ASP A 103 -27.05 -22.13 19.46
CA ASP A 103 -26.90 -22.03 18.01
C ASP A 103 -27.06 -20.58 17.54
N GLY A 104 -26.24 -20.18 16.57
CA GLY A 104 -26.70 -19.36 15.46
C GLY A 104 -26.00 -18.01 15.26
N ASN A 105 -25.52 -17.84 14.02
CA ASN A 105 -25.12 -16.60 13.35
C ASN A 105 -23.67 -16.17 13.65
N GLY A 106 -22.66 -16.43 12.82
CA GLY A 106 -22.64 -16.35 11.36
C GLY A 106 -22.44 -14.89 10.95
N THR A 107 -21.16 -14.53 10.78
CA THR A 107 -20.58 -13.24 10.34
C THR A 107 -21.02 -12.07 11.22
N ASP A 108 -20.12 -11.32 11.83
CA ASP A 108 -19.20 -10.45 11.13
C ASP A 108 -17.92 -10.32 11.99
N ASP A 109 -16.79 -10.74 11.42
CA ASP A 109 -15.47 -10.40 11.96
C ASP A 109 -15.23 -8.95 11.57
N GLU A 110 -15.90 -8.03 12.27
CA GLU A 110 -15.60 -6.60 12.21
C GLU A 110 -14.25 -6.41 12.90
N GLY A 111 -13.21 -6.77 12.14
CA GLY A 111 -11.85 -6.34 12.40
C GLY A 111 -11.87 -4.84 12.66
N ASP A 112 -11.23 -4.49 13.76
CA ASP A 112 -11.14 -3.21 14.45
C ASP A 112 -10.88 -2.02 13.50
N ALA A 113 -11.86 -1.65 12.68
CA ALA A 113 -11.84 -0.50 11.81
C ALA A 113 -12.11 0.71 12.70
N ALA A 114 -11.05 1.30 13.23
CA ALA A 114 -11.16 2.49 14.05
C ALA A 114 -12.06 3.52 13.36
N GLU A 115 -12.97 4.12 14.12
CA GLU A 115 -14.13 4.82 13.59
C GLU A 115 -13.73 5.87 12.53
N GLY A 116 -14.03 5.59 11.25
CA GLY A 116 -13.87 6.55 10.15
C GLY A 116 -12.84 6.20 9.07
N ARG A 117 -11.98 5.18 9.24
CA ARG A 117 -11.13 4.68 8.15
C ARG A 117 -11.84 3.62 7.29
N GLU A 118 -11.51 3.57 6.01
CA GLU A 118 -11.93 2.58 5.03
C GLU A 118 -10.74 1.68 4.67
N TYR A 119 -10.97 0.37 4.63
CA TYR A 119 -9.98 -0.61 4.18
C TYR A 119 -10.09 -0.86 2.69
N PHE A 120 -8.94 -0.88 2.02
CA PHE A 120 -8.78 -1.09 0.60
C PHE A 120 -7.94 -2.35 0.39
N GLU A 121 -8.61 -3.50 0.33
CA GLU A 121 -7.99 -4.79 0.03
C GLU A 121 -7.43 -4.82 -1.40
N PHE A 122 -6.35 -5.55 -1.61
CA PHE A 122 -5.77 -5.84 -2.92
C PHE A 122 -6.45 -7.05 -3.54
N ASP A 123 -6.55 -7.09 -4.88
CA ASP A 123 -7.07 -8.28 -5.58
C ASP A 123 -6.21 -9.53 -5.31
N GLU A 124 -4.91 -9.31 -5.12
CA GLU A 124 -3.92 -10.31 -4.73
C GLU A 124 -2.83 -9.64 -3.88
N SER A 125 -2.33 -10.36 -2.87
CA SER A 125 -1.23 -9.89 -2.02
C SER A 125 0.00 -9.56 -2.87
N GLN A 126 0.66 -8.44 -2.55
CA GLN A 126 1.81 -7.96 -3.31
C GLN A 126 3.10 -8.20 -2.52
N GLU A 127 4.10 -8.75 -3.20
CA GLU A 127 5.42 -8.99 -2.63
C GLU A 127 6.43 -7.97 -3.16
N ALA A 128 7.26 -7.43 -2.28
CA ALA A 128 8.35 -6.52 -2.64
C ALA A 128 9.63 -6.90 -1.88
N ASP A 129 10.74 -7.12 -2.60
CA ASP A 129 12.05 -7.37 -1.98
C ASP A 129 12.76 -6.04 -1.71
N LEU A 130 12.80 -5.63 -0.44
CA LEU A 130 13.40 -4.35 -0.01
C LEU A 130 14.88 -4.25 -0.36
N VAL A 131 15.59 -5.39 -0.46
CA VAL A 131 17.01 -5.38 -0.87
C VAL A 131 17.16 -4.90 -2.31
N GLU A 132 16.18 -5.20 -3.19
CA GLU A 132 16.15 -4.75 -4.59
C GLU A 132 15.72 -3.28 -4.73
N LEU A 133 15.13 -2.68 -3.69
CA LEU A 133 14.60 -1.31 -3.72
C LEU A 133 15.55 -0.27 -3.12
N GLN A 134 16.80 -0.66 -2.86
CA GLN A 134 17.82 0.26 -2.37
C GLN A 134 18.20 1.31 -3.42
N ASN A 135 18.72 2.45 -2.94
CA ASN A 135 19.24 3.56 -3.75
C ASN A 135 18.17 4.37 -4.52
N GLY A 136 16.96 4.45 -3.98
CA GLY A 136 15.86 5.23 -4.56
C GLY A 136 15.08 4.48 -5.65
N GLU A 137 15.25 3.17 -5.73
CA GLU A 137 14.37 2.32 -6.52
C GLU A 137 13.06 2.11 -5.75
N THR A 138 11.96 2.03 -6.49
CA THR A 138 10.60 1.97 -5.91
C THR A 138 9.79 0.90 -6.63
N GLN A 139 8.92 0.20 -5.91
CA GLN A 139 7.98 -0.76 -6.50
C GLN A 139 6.54 -0.31 -6.29
N LEU A 140 5.74 -0.32 -7.37
CA LEU A 140 4.29 -0.12 -7.29
C LEU A 140 3.63 -1.35 -6.67
N ILE A 141 2.89 -1.16 -5.59
CA ILE A 141 2.11 -2.21 -4.92
C ILE A 141 0.62 -2.06 -5.20
N ASP A 142 0.11 -0.86 -5.41
CA ASP A 142 -1.30 -0.68 -5.77
C ASP A 142 -1.52 0.60 -6.58
N GLU A 143 -2.50 0.57 -7.45
CA GLU A 143 -3.00 1.75 -8.15
C GLU A 143 -4.52 1.66 -8.29
N ARG A 144 -5.24 2.63 -7.74
CA ARG A 144 -6.71 2.65 -7.81
C ARG A 144 -7.32 4.05 -7.82
N GLU A 145 -8.55 4.14 -8.32
CA GLU A 145 -9.36 5.35 -8.25
C GLU A 145 -10.04 5.48 -6.89
N LEU A 146 -9.84 6.63 -6.23
CA LEU A 146 -10.39 6.95 -4.92
C LEU A 146 -11.10 8.29 -4.92
N GLN A 147 -11.92 8.52 -3.90
CA GLN A 147 -12.59 9.81 -3.72
C GLN A 147 -11.55 10.91 -3.50
N THR A 148 -11.79 12.08 -4.10
CA THR A 148 -10.94 13.24 -3.84
C THR A 148 -11.07 13.70 -2.39
N GLY A 149 -9.95 14.09 -1.80
CA GLY A 149 -9.91 14.56 -0.41
C GLY A 149 -8.49 14.69 0.13
N GLU A 150 -8.37 15.29 1.31
CA GLU A 150 -7.14 15.32 2.09
C GLU A 150 -7.12 14.12 3.05
N TYR A 151 -6.01 13.40 3.04
CA TYR A 151 -5.77 12.22 3.84
C TYR A 151 -4.56 12.49 4.74
N PRO A 152 -4.69 12.38 6.07
CA PRO A 152 -3.63 12.72 7.03
C PRO A 152 -2.51 11.67 7.12
N TYR A 153 -2.80 10.43 6.71
CA TYR A 153 -1.87 9.30 6.76
C TYR A 153 -2.35 8.18 5.82
N LEU A 154 -1.45 7.23 5.56
CA LEU A 154 -1.73 5.95 4.93
C LEU A 154 -1.27 4.83 5.87
N GLN A 155 -2.03 3.75 6.02
CA GLN A 155 -1.57 2.56 6.75
C GLN A 155 -1.49 1.36 5.82
N LEU A 156 -0.30 0.78 5.67
CA LEU A 156 -0.13 -0.46 4.89
C LEU A 156 -0.42 -1.66 5.79
N ASP A 157 -1.25 -2.58 5.30
CA ASP A 157 -1.47 -3.87 5.94
C ASP A 157 -0.42 -4.86 5.42
N VAL A 158 0.61 -5.06 6.23
CA VAL A 158 1.73 -5.96 5.92
C VAL A 158 1.51 -7.25 6.69
N SER A 159 1.35 -8.37 5.99
CA SER A 159 1.04 -9.65 6.62
C SER A 159 2.28 -10.48 6.95
N SER A 160 3.38 -10.31 6.22
CA SER A 160 4.66 -10.96 6.51
C SER A 160 5.87 -10.13 6.09
N ALA A 161 7.01 -10.43 6.71
CA ALA A 161 8.34 -9.99 6.30
C ALA A 161 9.31 -11.16 6.42
N ASP A 162 9.76 -11.68 5.28
CA ASP A 162 10.56 -12.89 5.16
C ASP A 162 11.98 -12.53 4.72
N GLY A 163 12.94 -12.66 5.62
CA GLY A 163 14.33 -12.25 5.41
C GLY A 163 15.30 -13.43 5.28
N THR A 164 16.19 -13.37 4.30
CA THR A 164 17.39 -14.23 4.21
C THR A 164 18.62 -13.37 4.42
N LEU A 165 19.51 -13.75 5.33
CA LEU A 165 20.77 -13.04 5.59
C LEU A 165 21.82 -13.34 4.53
N THR A 166 22.84 -12.48 4.44
CA THR A 166 23.99 -12.64 3.53
C THR A 166 24.83 -13.90 3.76
N ASP A 167 24.67 -14.58 4.89
CA ASP A 167 25.28 -15.89 5.15
C ASP A 167 24.40 -17.09 4.72
N GLY A 168 23.22 -16.80 4.16
CA GLY A 168 22.23 -17.76 3.68
C GLY A 168 21.29 -18.32 4.76
N SER A 169 21.34 -17.79 5.99
CA SER A 169 20.40 -18.19 7.06
C SER A 169 19.13 -17.35 7.07
N ASP A 170 18.02 -17.93 7.55
CA ASP A 170 16.76 -17.19 7.72
C ASP A 170 16.86 -16.18 8.87
N ALA A 171 16.36 -14.97 8.66
CA ALA A 171 16.19 -13.93 9.66
C ALA A 171 14.76 -13.87 10.17
N ALA A 172 14.59 -13.81 11.49
CA ALA A 172 13.31 -13.48 12.08
C ALA A 172 13.09 -11.97 12.04
N VAL A 173 12.13 -11.53 11.23
CA VAL A 173 11.74 -10.11 11.09
C VAL A 173 10.34 -9.94 11.66
N ASP A 174 10.24 -9.14 12.71
CA ASP A 174 8.98 -8.82 13.37
C ASP A 174 8.34 -7.57 12.76
N LEU A 175 7.01 -7.53 12.75
CA LEU A 175 6.22 -6.32 12.52
C LEU A 175 5.89 -5.65 13.86
N PRO A 176 5.72 -4.32 13.91
CA PRO A 176 5.40 -3.61 15.14
C PRO A 176 3.95 -3.89 15.54
N GLY A 177 3.78 -4.83 16.47
CA GLY A 177 2.46 -5.24 16.97
C GLY A 177 1.65 -6.01 15.93
N ASN A 178 0.34 -6.11 16.15
CA ASN A 178 -0.60 -6.71 15.19
C ASN A 178 -1.34 -5.61 14.38
N ALA A 179 -0.78 -4.40 14.32
CA ALA A 179 -1.44 -3.24 13.73
C ALA A 179 -0.81 -2.89 12.37
N PRO A 180 -1.60 -2.38 11.41
CA PRO A 180 -1.10 -1.87 10.14
C PRO A 180 0.00 -0.81 10.31
N LEU A 181 0.97 -0.81 9.40
CA LEU A 181 2.10 0.11 9.41
C LEU A 181 1.68 1.51 8.98
N LYS A 182 1.69 2.46 9.92
CA LYS A 182 1.25 3.84 9.69
C LYS A 182 2.36 4.75 9.17
N PHE A 183 2.05 5.47 8.10
CA PHE A 183 2.86 6.51 7.48
C PHE A 183 2.18 7.87 7.68
N ASN A 184 2.71 8.66 8.63
CA ASN A 184 2.12 9.94 9.06
C ASN A 184 2.50 11.10 8.12
N GLU A 185 2.17 10.99 6.84
CA GLU A 185 2.33 12.07 5.85
C GLU A 185 0.97 12.43 5.26
N GLN A 186 0.68 13.73 5.23
CA GLN A 186 -0.57 14.23 4.67
C GLN A 186 -0.45 14.30 3.15
N PHE A 187 -1.46 13.80 2.44
CA PHE A 187 -1.55 13.90 0.99
C PHE A 187 -2.97 14.22 0.54
N GLU A 188 -3.11 14.61 -0.71
CA GLU A 188 -4.39 15.01 -1.31
C GLU A 188 -4.61 14.18 -2.57
N ILE A 189 -5.74 13.51 -2.66
CA ILE A 189 -6.19 12.89 -3.91
C ILE A 189 -6.96 13.95 -4.69
N ARG A 190 -6.41 14.38 -5.81
CA ARG A 190 -6.97 15.44 -6.67
C ARG A 190 -7.76 14.86 -7.83
N GLU A 191 -8.79 15.59 -8.25
CA GLU A 191 -9.64 15.20 -9.37
C GLU A 191 -8.82 15.11 -10.68
N ASN A 192 -8.98 14.01 -11.42
CA ASN A 192 -8.28 13.77 -12.71
C ASN A 192 -6.75 13.93 -12.59
N ALA A 193 -6.17 13.55 -11.45
CA ALA A 193 -4.75 13.57 -11.22
C ALA A 193 -4.31 12.27 -10.55
N ARG A 194 -3.05 11.92 -10.78
CA ARG A 194 -2.36 10.84 -10.10
C ARG A 194 -1.58 11.41 -8.92
N THR A 195 -1.81 10.81 -7.76
CA THR A 195 -1.02 11.03 -6.55
C THR A 195 -0.19 9.77 -6.31
N THR A 196 1.13 9.91 -6.28
CA THR A 196 2.03 8.81 -5.95
C THR A 196 2.47 8.97 -4.51
N PHE A 197 2.21 7.97 -3.67
CA PHE A 197 2.64 7.91 -2.28
C PHE A 197 3.68 6.80 -2.13
N THR A 198 4.91 7.16 -1.83
CA THR A 198 6.01 6.21 -1.64
C THR A 198 6.24 5.99 -0.15
N ALA A 199 6.01 4.75 0.29
CA ALA A 199 6.16 4.30 1.66
C ALA A 199 7.55 3.66 1.86
N ASP A 200 8.33 4.22 2.79
CA ASP A 200 9.70 3.78 3.03
C ASP A 200 9.81 2.90 4.29
N PHE A 201 10.51 1.77 4.16
CA PHE A 201 10.73 0.78 5.21
C PHE A 201 12.19 0.69 5.63
N ALA A 202 12.44 0.30 6.87
CA ALA A 202 13.77 -0.02 7.35
C ALA A 202 13.73 -1.22 8.30
N PRO A 203 14.50 -2.29 8.05
CA PRO A 203 14.77 -3.28 9.07
C PRO A 203 15.75 -2.72 10.12
N VAL A 204 15.46 -2.97 11.40
CA VAL A 204 16.32 -2.56 12.52
C VAL A 204 16.67 -3.77 13.37
N LEU A 205 17.97 -4.05 13.50
CA LEU A 205 18.48 -5.13 14.34
C LEU A 205 18.25 -4.83 15.83
N ARG A 206 17.64 -5.78 16.53
CA ARG A 206 17.37 -5.72 17.97
C ARG A 206 18.46 -6.49 18.74
N GLY A 207 18.62 -6.16 20.02
CA GLY A 207 19.61 -6.80 20.90
C GLY A 207 19.42 -8.31 21.13
N ASN A 208 18.28 -8.87 20.74
CA ASN A 208 17.98 -10.31 20.79
C ASN A 208 18.30 -11.04 19.46
N GLY A 209 18.91 -10.35 18.48
CA GLY A 209 19.26 -10.92 17.18
C GLY A 209 18.10 -11.03 16.19
N ARG A 210 16.92 -10.47 16.51
CA ARG A 210 15.78 -10.36 15.61
C ARG A 210 15.77 -8.98 14.96
N TYR A 211 15.11 -8.85 13.82
CA TYR A 211 14.89 -7.56 13.18
C TYR A 211 13.46 -7.07 13.45
N LEU A 212 13.28 -5.76 13.48
CA LEU A 212 11.96 -5.12 13.49
C LEU A 212 11.84 -4.29 12.22
N LEU A 213 10.85 -4.61 11.37
CA LEU A 213 10.52 -3.77 10.23
C LEU A 213 9.81 -2.50 10.73
N ARG A 214 10.25 -1.33 10.28
CA ARG A 214 9.65 -0.06 10.70
C ARG A 214 9.35 0.84 9.51
N PRO A 215 8.23 1.59 9.55
CA PRO A 215 8.03 2.70 8.64
C PRO A 215 9.04 3.81 8.96
N VAL A 216 9.48 4.50 7.91
CA VAL A 216 10.48 5.56 7.99
C VAL A 216 9.82 6.91 7.70
N PRO A 217 9.55 7.74 8.73
CA PRO A 217 8.80 8.98 8.53
C PRO A 217 9.45 9.98 7.57
N SER A 218 10.78 10.06 7.57
CA SER A 218 11.54 10.97 6.69
C SER A 218 11.71 10.45 5.27
N GLY A 219 11.33 9.20 5.01
CA GLY A 219 11.44 8.56 3.70
C GLY A 219 10.13 8.57 2.91
N ILE A 220 9.07 9.15 3.47
CA ILE A 220 7.79 9.24 2.77
C ILE A 220 7.89 10.33 1.71
N GLU A 221 7.57 9.98 0.46
CA GLU A 221 7.54 10.92 -0.66
C GLU A 221 6.14 10.95 -1.29
N VAL A 222 5.65 12.16 -1.60
CA VAL A 222 4.35 12.35 -2.24
C VAL A 222 4.53 13.19 -3.51
N GLU A 223 4.20 12.61 -4.64
CA GLU A 223 4.29 13.26 -5.95
C GLU A 223 2.91 13.41 -6.59
N TYR A 224 2.77 14.47 -7.39
CA TYR A 224 1.50 14.78 -8.04
C TYR A 224 1.69 14.99 -9.54
N GLU A 225 1.01 14.17 -10.31
CA GLU A 225 1.01 14.23 -11.76
C GLU A 225 -0.41 14.57 -12.23
N SER A 226 -0.58 15.72 -12.88
CA SER A 226 -1.83 16.03 -13.56
C SER A 226 -1.91 15.20 -14.85
N GLU A 227 -3.06 14.59 -15.12
CA GLU A 227 -3.32 14.06 -16.46
C GLU A 227 -3.47 15.25 -17.41
N ALA A 228 -2.35 15.66 -18.01
CA ALA A 228 -2.36 16.69 -19.02
C ALA A 228 -3.28 16.21 -20.14
N SER A 229 -4.39 16.92 -20.35
CA SER A 229 -5.20 16.72 -21.54
C SER A 229 -4.26 16.86 -22.74
N GLU A 230 -4.12 15.82 -23.55
CA GLU A 230 -3.46 15.91 -24.84
C GLU A 230 -4.32 16.81 -25.77
N ASP A 231 -4.46 18.09 -25.45
CA ASP A 231 -4.90 19.11 -26.39
C ASP A 231 -3.70 19.48 -27.26
N GLY A 232 -3.45 18.60 -28.23
CA GLY A 232 -2.72 19.01 -29.41
C GLY A 232 -3.52 20.10 -30.13
N SER A 233 -2.94 21.30 -30.23
CA SER A 233 -2.97 22.23 -31.38
C SER A 233 -3.41 23.66 -31.05
N SER A 234 -2.47 24.61 -31.07
CA SER A 234 -2.30 25.60 -32.17
C SER A 234 -1.79 26.98 -31.72
N GLY A 235 -0.92 27.55 -32.54
CA GLY A 235 -0.37 28.91 -32.46
C GLY A 235 1.15 28.81 -32.46
N GLU A 236 1.88 29.07 -33.56
CA GLU A 236 2.11 30.33 -34.27
C GLU A 236 2.81 29.94 -35.62
N ASN A 237 2.67 30.53 -36.81
CA ASN A 237 2.27 31.85 -37.27
C ASN A 237 2.06 31.79 -38.80
N SER A 238 0.83 31.92 -39.29
CA SER A 238 0.57 32.35 -40.68
C SER A 238 0.38 33.87 -40.68
N THR A 239 1.46 34.62 -40.89
CA THR A 239 1.35 36.02 -41.32
C THR A 239 1.34 36.06 -42.84
N ASP A 240 0.14 36.02 -43.41
CA ASP A 240 -0.12 36.64 -44.71
C ASP A 240 -0.12 38.16 -44.53
N GLY A 241 0.67 38.85 -45.36
CA GLY A 241 0.82 40.31 -45.33
C GLY A 241 1.40 40.85 -46.64
N ASP A 242 0.49 41.11 -47.57
CA ASP A 242 0.57 41.80 -48.86
C ASP A 242 1.40 43.10 -48.87
N SER A 243 2.32 43.24 -49.85
CA SER A 243 2.70 44.47 -50.60
C SER A 243 3.79 44.20 -51.65
#